data_AF-A0A8J1YS72-F1
#
_entry.id   AF-A0A8J1YS72-F1
#
_cell.length_a   1.000
_cell.length_b   1.000
_cell.length_c   1.000
_cell.angle_alpha   90.00
_cell.angle_beta   90.00
_cell.angle_gamma   90.00
#
_symmetry.space_group_name_H-M   'P 1'
#
loop_
_entity.id
_entity.type
_entity.pdbx_description
1 polymer ?
#
loop_
_entity_poly.entity_id
_entity_poly.type
_entity_poly.pdbx_seq_one_letter_code
_entity_poly.pdbx_strand_id
1 'polypeptide(L)'
;MASTIHHLPPSTPIFYISLFALGAVIMRGAGCTINDMWDRRLDSAVERTKTRPLARGDVSQLGALTLVGAQLAMGLGVLTQLNWYSIVLGASSLSIVVIYPLMKRITYYPQIVLGLAFNWGSLLGWSAVAGSVDWPIVAPMYFGGVAWCIMYDTIYAHQDKKDDILVGVKSTALRFPNSSRILISSLSATFVSLLALTGDLASL
;
A
#
# COMPACT_ATOMS: atom_id res chain seq x y z
N MET A 1 15.30 2.91 -12.18
CA MET A 1 16.50 3.43 -11.48
C MET A 1 17.54 2.35 -11.31
N ALA A 2 17.34 1.33 -10.47
CA ALA A 2 18.32 0.25 -10.28
C ALA A 2 18.83 -0.38 -11.60
N SER A 3 17.94 -0.74 -12.52
CA SER A 3 18.35 -1.32 -13.81
C SER A 3 19.18 -0.38 -14.68
N THR A 4 18.94 0.93 -14.59
CA THR A 4 19.70 1.96 -15.30
C THR A 4 21.10 2.10 -14.71
N ILE A 5 21.20 2.17 -13.39
CA ILE A 5 22.47 2.27 -12.65
C ILE A 5 23.35 1.04 -12.88
N HIS A 6 22.75 -0.15 -12.94
CA HIS A 6 23.46 -1.40 -13.18
C HIS A 6 23.60 -1.76 -14.67
N HIS A 7 23.23 -0.87 -15.60
CA HIS A 7 23.31 -1.09 -17.05
C HIS A 7 22.71 -2.42 -17.54
N LEU A 8 21.58 -2.83 -16.94
CA LEU A 8 20.95 -4.11 -17.23
C LEU A 8 20.16 -4.07 -18.55
N PRO A 9 20.06 -5.20 -19.28
CA PRO A 9 19.28 -5.26 -20.50
C PRO A 9 17.78 -4.98 -20.23
N PRO A 10 17.04 -4.38 -21.17
CA PRO A 10 15.62 -4.03 -20.99
C PRO A 10 14.71 -5.20 -20.61
N SER A 11 15.10 -6.44 -20.91
CA SER A 11 14.40 -7.65 -20.48
C SER A 11 14.27 -7.75 -18.95
N THR A 12 15.26 -7.25 -18.20
CA THR A 12 15.27 -7.32 -16.74
C THR A 12 14.19 -6.45 -16.09
N PRO A 13 14.11 -5.12 -16.36
CA PRO A 13 13.01 -4.31 -15.83
C PRO A 13 11.65 -4.77 -16.35
N ILE A 14 11.54 -5.24 -17.60
CA ILE A 14 10.27 -5.80 -18.11
C ILE A 14 9.83 -6.99 -17.27
N PHE A 15 10.73 -7.94 -17.01
CA PHE A 15 10.44 -9.11 -16.16
C PHE A 15 9.94 -8.70 -14.77
N TYR A 16 10.68 -7.84 -14.07
CA TYR A 16 10.30 -7.42 -12.71
C TYR A 16 9.02 -6.58 -12.70
N ILE A 17 8.80 -5.70 -13.68
CA ILE A 17 7.54 -4.94 -13.80
C ILE A 17 6.36 -5.89 -14.00
N SER A 18 6.47 -6.88 -14.89
CA SER A 18 5.42 -7.88 -15.09
C SER A 18 5.17 -8.70 -13.83
N LEU A 19 6.23 -9.12 -13.15
CA LEU A 19 6.15 -9.89 -11.91
C LEU A 19 5.47 -9.08 -10.78
N PHE A 20 5.85 -7.81 -10.60
CA PHE A 20 5.23 -6.93 -9.62
C PHE A 20 3.80 -6.54 -9.99
N ALA A 21 3.49 -6.33 -11.26
CA ALA A 21 2.12 -6.08 -11.71
C ALA A 21 1.21 -7.28 -11.38
N LEU A 22 1.67 -8.50 -11.67
CA LEU A 22 0.97 -9.73 -11.33
C LEU A 22 0.78 -9.85 -9.80
N GLY A 23 1.86 -9.66 -9.03
CA GLY A 23 1.83 -9.68 -7.58
C GLY A 23 0.86 -8.63 -7.00
N ALA A 24 0.84 -7.41 -7.54
CA ALA A 24 -0.05 -6.34 -7.10
C ALA A 24 -1.53 -6.68 -7.34
N VAL A 25 -1.88 -7.23 -8.51
CA VAL A 25 -3.25 -7.67 -8.81
C VAL A 25 -3.69 -8.78 -7.84
N ILE A 26 -2.85 -9.79 -7.64
CA ILE A 26 -3.14 -10.93 -6.76
C ILE A 26 -3.32 -10.47 -5.31
N MET A 27 -2.35 -9.71 -4.79
CA MET A 27 -2.35 -9.28 -3.38
C MET A 27 -3.42 -8.24 -3.08
N ARG A 28 -3.74 -7.36 -4.03
CA ARG A 28 -4.90 -6.46 -3.90
C ARG A 28 -6.20 -7.25 -3.86
N GLY A 29 -6.33 -8.26 -4.70
CA GLY A 29 -7.46 -9.19 -4.67
C GLY A 29 -7.60 -9.86 -3.30
N ALA A 30 -6.52 -10.43 -2.76
CA ALA A 30 -6.52 -11.09 -1.46
C ALA A 30 -6.96 -10.14 -0.33
N GLY A 31 -6.39 -8.92 -0.30
CA GLY A 31 -6.76 -7.91 0.70
C GLY A 31 -8.24 -7.51 0.62
N CYS A 32 -8.77 -7.31 -0.59
CA CYS A 32 -10.19 -7.01 -0.79
C CYS A 32 -11.10 -8.16 -0.33
N THR A 33 -10.75 -9.42 -0.65
CA THR A 33 -11.54 -10.57 -0.20
C THR A 33 -11.50 -10.74 1.31
N ILE A 34 -10.35 -10.52 1.96
CA ILE A 34 -10.24 -10.52 3.43
C ILE A 34 -11.14 -9.43 4.04
N ASN A 35 -11.13 -8.22 3.48
CA ASN A 35 -11.99 -7.13 3.94
C ASN A 35 -13.47 -7.51 3.82
N ASP A 36 -13.92 -8.01 2.67
CA ASP A 36 -15.31 -8.44 2.48
C ASP A 36 -15.70 -9.62 3.41
N MET A 37 -14.75 -10.50 3.75
CA MET A 37 -14.98 -11.56 4.73
C MET A 37 -15.22 -11.01 6.14
N TRP A 38 -14.43 -10.02 6.57
CA TRP A 38 -14.56 -9.37 7.88
C TRP A 38 -15.79 -8.47 7.97
N ASP A 39 -16.09 -7.74 6.90
CA ASP A 39 -17.16 -6.74 6.87
C ASP A 39 -18.53 -7.33 6.49
N ARG A 40 -18.62 -8.62 6.16
CA ARG A 40 -19.85 -9.31 5.71
C ARG A 40 -21.13 -8.89 6.45
N ARG A 41 -21.11 -8.88 7.78
CA ARG A 41 -22.29 -8.54 8.60
C ARG A 41 -22.65 -7.07 8.49
N LEU A 42 -21.64 -6.19 8.55
CA LEU A 42 -21.82 -4.75 8.39
C LEU A 42 -22.34 -4.44 6.99
N ASP A 43 -21.74 -5.04 5.97
CA ASP A 43 -22.14 -4.85 4.57
C ASP A 43 -23.56 -5.33 4.30
N SER A 44 -24.01 -6.42 4.93
CA SER A 44 -25.41 -6.88 4.80
C SER A 44 -26.44 -5.91 5.39
N ALA A 45 -26.03 -5.03 6.31
CA ALA A 45 -26.89 -4.04 6.96
C ALA A 45 -26.89 -2.67 6.27
N VAL A 46 -26.02 -2.45 5.27
CA VAL A 46 -25.85 -1.16 4.58
C VAL A 46 -26.40 -1.24 3.16
N GLU A 47 -27.34 -0.35 2.83
CA GLU A 47 -28.04 -0.32 1.53
C GLU A 47 -27.08 -0.33 0.33
N ARG A 48 -25.95 0.38 0.43
CA ARG A 48 -24.93 0.49 -0.61
C ARG A 48 -24.13 -0.81 -0.81
N THR A 49 -23.88 -1.58 0.26
CA THR A 49 -22.95 -2.72 0.22
C THR A 49 -23.63 -4.08 0.42
N LYS A 50 -24.94 -4.11 0.69
CA LYS A 50 -25.73 -5.36 0.81
C LYS A 50 -25.71 -6.23 -0.44
N THR A 51 -25.40 -5.66 -1.60
CA THR A 51 -25.31 -6.36 -2.89
C THR A 51 -23.95 -7.03 -3.13
N ARG A 52 -22.97 -6.87 -2.24
CA ARG A 52 -21.67 -7.55 -2.35
C ARG A 52 -21.85 -9.07 -2.27
N PRO A 53 -21.06 -9.87 -3.01
CA PRO A 53 -21.26 -11.32 -3.10
C PRO A 53 -21.27 -12.05 -1.74
N LEU A 54 -20.36 -11.68 -0.83
CA LEU A 54 -20.30 -12.27 0.52
C LEU A 54 -21.42 -11.79 1.45
N ALA A 55 -21.85 -10.53 1.32
CA ALA A 55 -22.94 -9.96 2.11
C ALA A 55 -24.30 -10.55 1.69
N ARG A 56 -24.52 -10.72 0.38
CA ARG A 56 -25.71 -11.31 -0.22
C ARG A 56 -25.80 -12.83 -0.05
N GLY A 57 -24.66 -13.49 0.19
CA GLY A 57 -24.58 -14.94 0.35
C GLY A 57 -24.36 -15.72 -0.94
N ASP A 58 -24.08 -15.04 -2.06
CA ASP A 58 -23.75 -15.65 -3.35
C ASP A 58 -22.41 -16.43 -3.29
N VAL A 59 -21.52 -16.04 -2.36
CA VAL A 59 -20.26 -16.72 -2.06
C VAL A 59 -20.23 -17.14 -0.60
N SER A 60 -19.89 -18.40 -0.34
CA SER A 60 -19.74 -18.92 1.03
C SER A 60 -18.44 -18.43 1.68
N GLN A 61 -18.39 -18.38 3.01
CA GLN A 61 -17.17 -18.04 3.75
C GLN A 61 -16.02 -19.01 3.46
N LEU A 62 -16.34 -20.30 3.28
CA LEU A 62 -15.35 -21.29 2.87
C LEU A 62 -14.85 -21.02 1.44
N GLY A 63 -15.74 -20.65 0.50
CA GLY A 63 -15.36 -20.28 -0.87
C GLY A 63 -14.43 -19.07 -0.90
N ALA A 64 -14.74 -18.02 -0.14
CA ALA A 64 -13.87 -16.87 -0.01
C ALA A 64 -12.52 -17.22 0.63
N LEU A 65 -12.51 -18.08 1.67
CA LEU A 65 -11.27 -18.57 2.28
C LEU A 65 -10.42 -19.35 1.28
N THR A 66 -11.01 -20.22 0.46
CA THR A 66 -10.27 -20.94 -0.59
C THR A 66 -9.69 -20.00 -1.65
N LEU A 67 -10.42 -18.94 -2.03
CA LEU A 67 -9.94 -17.94 -2.96
C LEU A 67 -8.76 -17.16 -2.38
N VAL A 68 -8.85 -16.71 -1.12
CA VAL A 68 -7.74 -16.05 -0.41
C VAL A 68 -6.55 -16.99 -0.33
N GLY A 69 -6.74 -18.27 0.02
CA GLY A 69 -5.69 -19.26 0.05
C GLY A 69 -4.98 -19.42 -1.30
N ALA A 70 -5.73 -19.49 -2.40
CA ALA A 70 -5.17 -19.54 -3.74
C ALA A 70 -4.41 -18.26 -4.10
N GLN A 71 -4.95 -17.08 -3.77
CA GLN A 71 -4.28 -15.80 -4.02
C GLN A 71 -2.99 -15.68 -3.21
N LEU A 72 -2.98 -16.06 -1.94
CA LEU A 72 -1.78 -16.05 -1.10
C LEU A 72 -0.73 -17.06 -1.61
N ALA A 73 -1.15 -18.23 -2.07
CA ALA A 73 -0.24 -19.21 -2.67
C ALA A 73 0.40 -18.67 -3.98
N MET A 74 -0.40 -18.03 -4.84
CA MET A 74 0.13 -17.38 -6.05
C MET A 74 1.03 -16.19 -5.71
N GLY A 75 0.66 -15.39 -4.69
CA GLY A 75 1.48 -14.28 -4.20
C GLY A 75 2.82 -14.75 -3.63
N LEU A 76 2.84 -15.88 -2.92
CA LEU A 76 4.08 -16.54 -2.50
C LEU A 76 4.89 -17.06 -3.69
N GLY A 77 4.23 -17.62 -4.70
CA GLY A 77 4.86 -18.00 -5.97
C GLY A 77 5.59 -16.82 -6.62
N VAL A 78 4.96 -15.65 -6.68
CA VAL A 78 5.58 -14.40 -7.14
C VAL A 78 6.75 -13.98 -6.25
N LEU A 79 6.58 -13.99 -4.93
CA LEU A 79 7.61 -13.57 -3.98
C LEU A 79 8.88 -14.43 -4.08
N THR A 80 8.71 -15.75 -4.24
CA THR A 80 9.83 -16.70 -4.34
C THR A 80 10.60 -16.63 -5.67
N GLN A 81 10.12 -15.87 -6.66
CA GLN A 81 10.89 -15.54 -7.87
C GLN A 81 11.91 -14.41 -7.63
N LEU A 82 11.90 -13.77 -6.46
CA LEU A 82 12.84 -12.71 -6.11
C LEU A 82 14.09 -13.28 -5.44
N ASN A 83 15.14 -12.47 -5.34
CA ASN A 83 16.33 -12.83 -4.57
C ASN A 83 16.01 -12.91 -3.05
N TRP A 84 16.86 -13.59 -2.29
CA TRP A 84 16.64 -13.86 -0.86
C TRP A 84 16.43 -12.58 -0.03
N TYR A 85 17.21 -11.53 -0.30
CA TYR A 85 17.07 -10.26 0.39
C TYR A 85 15.66 -9.68 0.17
N SER A 86 15.19 -9.68 -1.08
CA SER A 86 13.84 -9.22 -1.43
C SER A 86 12.73 -10.11 -0.88
N ILE A 87 12.92 -11.42 -0.78
CA ILE A 87 11.95 -12.32 -0.14
C ILE A 87 11.75 -11.92 1.33
N VAL A 88 12.85 -11.78 2.08
CA VAL A 88 12.80 -11.41 3.50
C VAL A 88 12.21 -10.01 3.67
N LEU A 89 12.64 -9.06 2.83
CA LEU A 89 12.12 -7.69 2.85
C LEU A 89 10.62 -7.64 2.52
N GLY A 90 10.17 -8.40 1.52
CA GLY A 90 8.77 -8.50 1.14
C GLY A 90 7.92 -9.12 2.26
N ALA A 91 8.40 -10.21 2.87
CA ALA A 91 7.73 -10.85 4.00
C ALA A 91 7.61 -9.92 5.22
N SER A 92 8.64 -9.10 5.49
CA SER A 92 8.62 -8.16 6.62
C SER A 92 7.51 -7.11 6.52
N SER A 93 7.05 -6.77 5.31
CA SER A 93 5.94 -5.82 5.08
C SER A 93 4.61 -6.28 5.68
N LEU A 94 4.41 -7.60 5.82
CA LEU A 94 3.18 -8.19 6.34
C LEU A 94 2.87 -7.70 7.76
N SER A 95 3.90 -7.42 8.56
CA SER A 95 3.74 -6.84 9.90
C SER A 95 2.99 -5.49 9.84
N ILE A 96 3.39 -4.60 8.94
CA ILE A 96 2.77 -3.28 8.76
C ILE A 96 1.38 -3.41 8.16
N VAL A 97 1.20 -4.31 7.19
CA VAL A 97 -0.10 -4.57 6.53
C VAL A 97 -1.15 -5.02 7.55
N VAL A 98 -0.79 -5.91 8.48
CA VAL A 98 -1.68 -6.40 9.54
C VAL A 98 -1.99 -5.30 10.57
N ILE A 99 -1.02 -4.43 10.87
CA ILE A 99 -1.18 -3.34 11.85
C ILE A 99 -2.10 -2.23 11.30
N TYR A 100 -2.02 -1.92 10.00
CA TYR A 100 -2.70 -0.78 9.39
C TYR A 100 -4.22 -0.67 9.71
N PRO A 101 -5.05 -1.73 9.56
CA PRO A 101 -6.49 -1.66 9.87
C PRO A 101 -6.79 -1.22 11.31
N LEU A 102 -5.91 -1.54 12.26
CA LEU A 102 -6.07 -1.19 13.68
C LEU A 102 -5.77 0.28 13.95
N MET A 103 -4.93 0.92 13.14
CA MET A 103 -4.45 2.29 13.39
C MET A 103 -5.56 3.32 13.33
N LYS A 104 -6.60 3.10 12.51
CA LYS A 104 -7.78 3.98 12.42
C LYS A 104 -8.54 4.12 13.75
N ARG A 105 -8.39 3.14 14.66
CA ARG A 105 -9.03 3.12 15.98
C ARG A 105 -8.16 3.76 17.07
N ILE A 106 -6.85 3.84 16.84
CA ILE A 106 -5.87 4.21 17.88
C ILE A 106 -5.35 5.63 17.65
N THR A 107 -5.10 6.04 16.40
CA THR A 107 -4.42 7.30 16.06
C THR A 107 -5.22 8.14 15.06
N TYR A 108 -5.00 9.46 15.07
CA TYR A 108 -5.50 10.39 14.03
C TYR A 108 -4.67 10.37 12.76
N TYR A 109 -3.61 9.57 12.71
CA TYR A 109 -2.67 9.51 11.59
C TYR A 109 -2.57 8.11 10.95
N PRO A 110 -3.67 7.37 10.72
CA PRO A 110 -3.61 6.05 10.08
C PRO A 110 -2.97 6.11 8.68
N GLN A 111 -3.01 7.28 8.03
CA GLN A 111 -2.35 7.60 6.76
C GLN A 111 -0.85 7.31 6.78
N ILE A 112 -0.17 7.49 7.92
CA ILE A 112 1.28 7.23 8.01
C ILE A 112 1.54 5.74 7.82
N VAL A 113 0.79 4.89 8.55
CA VAL A 113 0.96 3.43 8.47
C VAL A 113 0.50 2.90 7.11
N LEU A 114 -0.55 3.48 6.54
CA LEU A 114 -0.96 3.23 5.15
C LEU A 114 0.19 3.55 4.18
N GLY A 115 0.79 4.74 4.30
CA GLY A 115 1.89 5.17 3.46
C GLY A 115 3.10 4.25 3.55
N LEU A 116 3.47 3.82 4.76
CA LEU A 116 4.54 2.85 4.96
C LEU A 116 4.23 1.51 4.27
N ALA A 117 3.01 0.98 4.42
CA ALA A 117 2.63 -0.28 3.79
C ALA A 117 2.60 -0.19 2.25
N PHE A 118 1.96 0.84 1.69
CA PHE A 118 1.73 0.95 0.25
C PHE A 118 2.98 1.33 -0.55
N ASN A 119 3.93 2.05 0.06
CA ASN A 119 5.17 2.43 -0.61
C ASN A 119 6.28 1.37 -0.46
N TRP A 120 6.04 0.27 0.26
CA TRP A 120 7.03 -0.80 0.45
C TRP A 120 7.55 -1.37 -0.88
N GLY A 121 6.74 -1.29 -1.93
CA GLY A 121 7.11 -1.65 -3.30
C GLY A 121 8.33 -0.91 -3.85
N SER A 122 8.65 0.29 -3.34
CA SER A 122 9.85 1.02 -3.76
C SER A 122 11.14 0.35 -3.23
N LEU A 123 11.11 -0.14 -1.99
CA LEU A 123 12.19 -0.91 -1.37
C LEU A 123 12.35 -2.27 -2.06
N LEU A 124 11.21 -2.94 -2.28
CA LEU A 124 11.18 -4.28 -2.88
C LEU A 124 11.60 -4.23 -4.35
N GLY A 125 11.12 -3.24 -5.11
CA GLY A 125 11.45 -3.06 -6.52
C GLY A 125 12.93 -2.76 -6.76
N TRP A 126 13.54 -1.94 -5.89
CA TRP A 126 14.98 -1.70 -5.94
C TRP A 126 15.78 -2.97 -5.62
N SER A 127 15.50 -3.58 -4.45
CA SER A 127 16.25 -4.74 -3.99
C SER A 127 16.10 -5.95 -4.90
N ALA A 128 14.98 -6.10 -5.60
CA ALA A 128 14.78 -7.19 -6.56
C ALA A 128 15.81 -7.15 -7.68
N VAL A 129 16.17 -5.94 -8.13
CA VAL A 129 17.14 -5.71 -9.20
C VAL A 129 18.57 -5.65 -8.66
N ALA A 130 18.81 -4.91 -7.57
CA ALA A 130 20.14 -4.63 -7.05
C ALA A 130 20.67 -5.68 -6.06
N GLY A 131 19.82 -6.59 -5.58
CA GLY A 131 20.15 -7.60 -4.57
C GLY A 131 20.16 -7.08 -3.12
N SER A 132 20.11 -5.76 -2.92
CA SER A 132 20.00 -5.09 -1.62
C SER A 132 19.38 -3.70 -1.78
N VAL A 133 18.97 -3.05 -0.69
CA VAL A 133 18.53 -1.64 -0.73
C VAL A 133 19.74 -0.72 -0.63
N ASP A 134 19.87 0.19 -1.59
CA ASP A 134 20.78 1.34 -1.50
C ASP A 134 20.05 2.47 -0.74
N TRP A 135 20.25 2.53 0.58
CA TRP A 135 19.49 3.42 1.46
C TRP A 135 19.60 4.91 1.11
N PRO A 136 20.78 5.47 0.79
CA PRO A 136 20.90 6.84 0.31
C PRO A 136 19.94 7.19 -0.82
N ILE A 137 19.79 6.33 -1.83
CA ILE A 137 18.93 6.59 -3.00
C ILE A 137 17.48 6.24 -2.68
N VAL A 138 17.25 5.09 -2.06
CA VAL A 138 15.91 4.52 -1.91
C VAL A 138 15.13 5.14 -0.76
N ALA A 139 15.77 5.58 0.31
CA ALA A 139 15.06 6.17 1.46
C ALA A 139 14.31 7.46 1.07
N PRO A 140 14.92 8.44 0.36
CA PRO A 140 14.18 9.58 -0.17
C PRO A 140 13.01 9.17 -1.05
N MET A 141 13.18 8.21 -1.96
CA MET A 141 12.10 7.71 -2.82
C MET A 141 10.93 7.13 -2.01
N TYR A 142 11.25 6.29 -1.02
CA TYR A 142 10.27 5.66 -0.14
C TYR A 142 9.51 6.68 0.71
N PHE A 143 10.22 7.57 1.41
CA PHE A 143 9.58 8.58 2.25
C PHE A 143 8.86 9.66 1.44
N GLY A 144 9.31 9.95 0.22
CA GLY A 144 8.57 10.75 -0.74
C GLY A 144 7.22 10.10 -1.04
N GLY A 145 7.22 8.82 -1.43
CA GLY A 145 6.00 8.07 -1.66
C GLY A 145 5.07 8.02 -0.43
N VAL A 146 5.62 7.89 0.78
CA VAL A 146 4.86 7.97 2.03
C VAL A 146 4.20 9.34 2.18
N ALA A 147 4.92 10.44 1.93
CA ALA A 147 4.37 11.80 1.97
C ALA A 147 3.25 12.00 0.94
N TRP A 148 3.43 11.49 -0.29
CA TRP A 148 2.38 11.46 -1.31
C TRP A 148 1.14 10.67 -0.84
N CYS A 149 1.34 9.53 -0.18
CA CYS A 149 0.25 8.73 0.35
C CYS A 149 -0.55 9.48 1.41
N ILE A 150 0.14 10.09 2.38
CA ILE A 150 -0.52 10.91 3.40
C ILE A 150 -1.27 12.08 2.76
N MET A 151 -0.68 12.70 1.73
CA MET A 151 -1.27 13.82 1.02
C MET A 151 -2.61 13.44 0.36
N TYR A 152 -2.64 12.43 -0.51
CA TYR A 152 -3.90 12.07 -1.19
C TYR A 152 -4.91 11.46 -0.23
N ASP A 153 -4.49 10.65 0.74
CA ASP A 153 -5.41 9.99 1.65
C ASP A 153 -6.03 11.00 2.63
N THR A 154 -5.31 12.08 2.94
CA THR A 154 -5.88 13.24 3.64
C THR A 154 -6.96 13.93 2.81
N ILE A 155 -6.83 14.02 1.47
CA ILE A 155 -7.88 14.56 0.59
C ILE A 155 -9.12 13.65 0.61
N TYR A 156 -8.93 12.32 0.53
CA TYR A 156 -10.03 11.35 0.65
C TYR A 156 -10.73 11.45 2.01
N ALA A 157 -9.98 11.53 3.11
CA ALA A 157 -10.54 11.64 4.46
C ALA A 157 -11.39 12.91 4.67
N HIS A 158 -11.25 13.96 3.84
CA HIS A 158 -12.17 15.11 3.91
C HIS A 158 -13.58 14.79 3.42
N GLN A 159 -13.71 13.83 2.50
CA GLN A 159 -15.00 13.38 1.97
C GLN A 159 -15.73 12.52 3.01
N ASP A 160 -14.99 11.73 3.77
CA ASP A 160 -15.53 10.80 4.76
C ASP A 160 -15.73 11.45 6.16
N LYS A 161 -15.43 12.74 6.34
CA LYS A 161 -15.47 13.43 7.64
C LYS A 161 -16.77 13.20 8.43
N LYS A 162 -17.92 13.29 7.77
CA LYS A 162 -19.22 13.17 8.44
C LYS A 162 -19.42 11.74 8.96
N ASP A 163 -19.06 10.76 8.17
CA ASP A 163 -19.20 9.34 8.51
C ASP A 163 -18.16 8.91 9.54
N ASP A 164 -16.92 9.39 9.44
CA ASP A 164 -15.86 9.16 10.42
C ASP A 164 -16.28 9.64 11.82
N ILE A 165 -16.90 10.82 11.93
CA ILE A 165 -17.41 11.35 13.21
C ILE A 165 -18.51 10.45 13.78
N LEU A 166 -19.44 10.00 12.94
CA LEU A 166 -20.57 9.15 13.37
C LEU A 166 -20.10 7.79 13.89
N VAL A 167 -19.05 7.22 13.29
CA VAL A 167 -18.52 5.90 13.62
C VAL A 167 -17.34 5.97 14.61
N GLY A 168 -16.91 7.17 15.00
CA GLY A 168 -15.81 7.38 15.96
C GLY A 168 -14.41 7.07 15.41
N VAL A 169 -14.25 7.11 14.09
CA VAL A 169 -12.98 6.90 13.39
C VAL A 169 -12.12 8.16 13.47
N LYS A 170 -10.82 8.00 13.72
CA LYS A 170 -9.87 9.11 13.81
C LYS A 170 -9.12 9.28 12.48
N SER A 171 -9.03 10.51 11.96
CA SER A 171 -8.34 10.82 10.71
C SER A 171 -7.64 12.19 10.71
N THR A 172 -6.67 12.39 9.81
CA THR A 172 -5.92 13.67 9.68
C THR A 172 -6.84 14.83 9.37
N ALA A 173 -7.91 14.57 8.63
CA ALA A 173 -8.94 15.53 8.29
C ALA A 173 -9.69 16.07 9.53
N LEU A 174 -9.93 15.21 10.53
CA LEU A 174 -10.51 15.61 11.82
C LEU A 174 -9.50 16.33 12.71
N ARG A 175 -8.22 15.97 12.61
CA ARG A 175 -7.15 16.59 13.40
C ARG A 175 -6.78 18.00 12.93
N PHE A 176 -6.85 18.26 11.62
CA PHE A 176 -6.46 19.53 11.01
C PHE A 176 -7.60 20.21 10.23
N PRO A 177 -8.76 20.48 10.83
CA PRO A 177 -9.94 20.94 10.10
C PRO A 177 -9.72 22.23 9.30
N ASN A 178 -8.86 23.13 9.79
CA ASN A 178 -8.62 24.46 9.21
C ASN A 178 -7.24 24.62 8.55
N SER A 179 -6.33 23.65 8.71
CA SER A 179 -4.94 23.74 8.21
C SER A 179 -4.59 22.66 7.18
N SER A 180 -5.55 21.85 6.74
CA SER A 180 -5.35 20.80 5.73
C SER A 180 -4.68 21.29 4.45
N ARG A 181 -4.97 22.52 3.99
CA ARG A 181 -4.33 23.07 2.79
C ARG A 181 -2.82 23.23 2.96
N ILE A 182 -2.38 23.76 4.09
CA ILE A 182 -0.95 23.93 4.39
C ILE A 182 -0.30 22.55 4.53
N LEU A 183 -0.95 21.62 5.23
CA LEU A 183 -0.47 20.24 5.37
C LEU A 183 -0.29 19.57 4.00
N ILE A 184 -1.33 19.57 3.16
CA ILE A 184 -1.32 18.97 1.82
C ILE A 184 -0.20 19.60 0.99
N SER A 185 -0.12 20.94 0.92
CA SER A 185 0.94 21.63 0.17
C SER A 185 2.34 21.29 0.68
N SER A 186 2.54 21.19 1.99
CA SER A 186 3.83 20.81 2.58
C SER A 186 4.23 19.36 2.26
N LEU A 187 3.26 18.44 2.25
CA LEU A 187 3.47 17.05 1.87
C LEU A 187 3.76 16.91 0.37
N SER A 188 3.06 17.70 -0.48
CA SER A 188 3.36 17.77 -1.91
C SER A 188 4.78 18.26 -2.16
N ALA A 189 5.20 19.35 -1.50
CA ALA A 189 6.55 19.87 -1.63
C ALA A 189 7.59 18.84 -1.16
N THR A 190 7.34 18.18 -0.02
CA THR A 190 8.21 17.13 0.51
C THR A 190 8.34 15.95 -0.46
N PHE A 191 7.24 15.49 -1.05
CA PHE A 191 7.26 14.45 -2.08
C PHE A 191 8.15 14.84 -3.27
N VAL A 192 7.94 16.02 -3.84
CA VAL A 192 8.70 16.49 -5.01
C VAL A 192 10.18 16.65 -4.66
N SER A 193 10.50 17.26 -3.51
CA SER A 193 11.88 17.44 -3.06
C SER A 193 12.61 16.12 -2.85
N LEU A 194 11.95 15.12 -2.24
CA LEU A 194 12.55 13.81 -2.01
C LEU A 194 12.70 13.00 -3.31
N LEU A 195 11.79 13.14 -4.27
CA LEU A 195 11.97 12.56 -5.60
C LEU A 195 13.11 13.22 -6.37
N ALA A 196 13.24 14.55 -6.31
CA ALA A 196 14.35 15.26 -6.92
C ALA A 196 15.69 14.81 -6.32
N LEU A 197 15.77 14.70 -4.99
CA LEU A 197 16.93 14.18 -4.28
C LEU A 197 17.25 12.74 -4.69
N THR A 198 16.23 11.89 -4.88
CA THR A 198 16.42 10.52 -5.39
C THR A 198 17.07 10.53 -6.77
N GLY A 199 16.61 11.40 -7.67
CA GLY A 199 17.18 11.54 -9.02
C GLY A 199 18.64 11.98 -9.00
N ASP A 200 18.93 13.03 -8.23
CA ASP A 200 20.29 13.57 -8.06
C ASP A 200 21.26 12.51 -7.50
N LEU A 201 20.87 11.82 -6.42
CA LEU A 201 21.68 10.74 -5.83
C LEU A 201 21.84 9.52 -6.75
N ALA A 202 20.88 9.30 -7.65
CA ALA A 202 20.94 8.26 -8.67
C ALA A 202 21.68 8.70 -9.95
N SER A 203 22.16 9.95 -10.03
CA SER A 203 22.77 10.55 -11.23
C SER A 203 21.85 10.52 -12.46
N LEU A 204 20.56 10.84 -12.27
CA LEU A 204 19.51 10.87 -13.30
C LEU A 204 19.01 12.28 -13.59
#